data_AF-A0A5C8I7I8-F1
#
_entry.id   AF-A0A5C8I7I8-F1
#
_cell.length_a   1.000
_cell.length_b   1.000
_cell.length_c   1.000
_cell.angle_alpha   90.00
_cell.angle_beta   90.00
_cell.angle_gamma   90.00
#
_symmetry.space_group_name_H-M   'P 1'
#
loop_
_entity.id
_entity.type
_entity.pdbx_description
1 polymer ?
#
loop_
_entity_poly.entity_id
_entity_poly.type
_entity_poly.pdbx_seq_one_letter_code
_entity_poly.pdbx_strand_id
1 'polypeptide(L)'
;MRAGGVMEQPIDFDTSRAFDDHGSVLLGFAVNALRDRALAEDCVQETFLRAWRSRDRFDPRRASERTWLFAIARNVVTDALRARARLGRIGSDALLEQQPSSDRDPLERLRIVEGLSRLTEAHREVVVAVHLDGRSYQELADATGTPVATLRTRAFHALRALRGHLEGSEEPDAQS
;
A
#
# COMPACT_ATOMS: atom_id res chain seq x y z
N MET A 1 -15.73 46.80 20.81
CA MET A 1 -15.93 45.34 20.71
C MET A 1 -14.95 44.79 19.68
N ARG A 2 -13.89 44.09 20.10
CA ARG A 2 -13.01 43.37 19.17
C ARG A 2 -13.59 41.98 18.94
N ALA A 3 -13.92 41.67 17.70
CA ALA A 3 -14.26 40.33 17.28
C ALA A 3 -13.03 39.44 17.43
N GLY A 4 -13.15 38.37 18.22
CA GLY A 4 -12.15 37.32 18.32
C GLY A 4 -12.13 36.55 17.01
N GLY A 5 -11.08 36.76 16.21
CA GLY A 5 -10.74 35.85 15.12
C GLY A 5 -10.22 34.56 15.73
N VAL A 6 -11.05 33.51 15.67
CA VAL A 6 -10.61 32.14 15.89
C VAL A 6 -9.56 31.87 14.81
N MET A 7 -8.28 31.81 15.19
CA MET A 7 -7.28 31.22 14.32
C MET A 7 -7.66 29.75 14.15
N GLU A 8 -8.29 29.42 13.02
CA GLU A 8 -8.35 28.06 12.52
C GLU A 8 -6.89 27.57 12.45
N GLN A 9 -6.48 26.76 13.41
CA GLN A 9 -5.19 26.09 13.34
C GLN A 9 -5.23 25.27 12.05
N PRO A 10 -4.27 25.46 11.12
CA PRO A 10 -4.22 24.60 9.94
C PRO A 10 -4.15 23.17 10.46
N ILE A 11 -4.94 22.28 9.87
CA ILE A 11 -4.84 20.85 10.13
C ILE A 11 -3.48 20.43 9.57
N ASP A 12 -2.44 20.60 10.38
CA ASP A 12 -1.07 20.26 10.00
C ASP A 12 -0.94 18.75 10.11
N PHE A 13 -0.45 18.12 9.05
CA PHE A 13 -0.21 16.69 9.07
C PHE A 13 1.01 16.40 9.95
N ASP A 14 0.75 15.78 11.11
CA ASP A 14 1.79 15.33 12.03
C ASP A 14 2.51 14.11 11.45
N THR A 15 3.71 14.36 10.92
CA THR A 15 4.53 13.33 10.28
C THR A 15 5.04 12.30 11.28
N SER A 16 5.30 12.68 12.53
CA SER A 16 5.81 11.75 13.55
C SER A 16 4.72 10.77 13.96
N ARG A 17 3.54 11.28 14.32
CA ARG A 17 2.39 10.42 14.65
C ARG A 17 2.02 9.52 13.47
N ALA A 18 1.97 10.06 12.26
CA ALA A 18 1.67 9.28 11.07
C ALA A 18 2.73 8.19 10.80
N PHE A 19 4.01 8.44 11.12
CA PHE A 19 5.06 7.43 11.03
C PHE A 19 4.83 6.30 12.03
N ASP A 20 4.53 6.63 13.29
CA ASP A 20 4.24 5.63 14.32
C ASP A 20 3.00 4.79 13.95
N ASP A 21 1.95 5.43 13.45
CA ASP A 21 0.68 4.78 13.10
C ASP A 21 0.76 3.93 11.82
N HIS A 22 1.63 4.29 10.87
CA HIS A 22 1.59 3.74 9.50
C HIS A 22 2.92 3.23 8.94
N GLY A 23 4.06 3.48 9.60
CA GLY A 23 5.38 3.11 9.12
C GLY A 23 5.52 1.59 8.91
N SER A 24 5.09 0.79 9.88
CA SER A 24 5.19 -0.68 9.84
C SER A 24 4.40 -1.28 8.66
N VAL A 25 3.19 -0.79 8.41
CA VAL A 25 2.33 -1.30 7.34
C VAL A 25 2.77 -0.82 5.96
N LEU A 26 3.31 0.39 5.85
CA LEU A 26 3.93 0.89 4.61
C LEU A 26 5.20 0.12 4.29
N LEU A 27 5.98 -0.22 5.30
CA LEU A 27 7.16 -1.06 5.15
C LEU A 27 6.80 -2.47 4.68
N GLY A 28 5.80 -3.10 5.30
CA GLY A 28 5.31 -4.42 4.84
C GLY A 28 4.82 -4.39 3.39
N PHE A 29 4.17 -3.31 2.97
CA PHE A 29 3.79 -3.08 1.58
C PHE A 29 5.02 -2.95 0.66
N ALA A 30 5.99 -2.11 1.02
CA ALA A 30 7.18 -1.87 0.23
C ALA A 30 8.07 -3.12 0.11
N VAL A 31 8.24 -3.89 1.20
CA VAL A 31 8.98 -5.17 1.20
C VAL A 31 8.34 -6.19 0.25
N ASN A 32 7.00 -6.26 0.25
CA ASN A 32 6.29 -7.17 -0.66
C ASN A 32 6.51 -6.81 -2.12
N ALA A 33 6.46 -5.51 -2.45
CA ALA A 33 6.64 -5.04 -3.82
C ALA A 33 8.10 -5.12 -4.31
N LEU A 34 9.06 -4.77 -3.44
CA LEU A 34 10.46 -4.62 -3.83
C LEU A 34 11.28 -5.91 -3.67
N ARG A 35 10.88 -6.79 -2.73
CA ARG A 35 11.65 -7.97 -2.29
C ARG A 35 13.07 -7.62 -1.82
N ASP A 36 13.24 -6.39 -1.32
CA ASP A 36 14.50 -5.88 -0.77
C ASP A 36 14.16 -5.04 0.47
N ARG A 37 14.63 -5.48 1.64
CA ARG A 37 14.26 -4.84 2.92
C ARG A 37 14.86 -3.45 3.05
N ALA A 38 16.12 -3.26 2.63
CA ALA A 38 16.82 -1.99 2.74
C ALA A 38 16.20 -0.96 1.79
N LEU A 39 15.98 -1.34 0.54
CA LEU A 39 15.31 -0.46 -0.43
C LEU A 39 13.87 -0.12 0.00
N ALA A 40 13.18 -1.04 0.67
CA ALA A 40 11.85 -0.79 1.23
C ALA A 40 11.89 0.25 2.37
N GLU A 41 12.89 0.19 3.26
CA GLU A 41 13.07 1.22 4.31
C GLU A 41 13.30 2.60 3.71
N ASP A 42 14.16 2.69 2.69
CA ASP A 42 14.41 3.95 1.98
C ASP A 42 13.13 4.49 1.32
N CYS A 43 12.31 3.62 0.72
CA CYS A 43 11.04 4.02 0.14
C CYS A 43 10.04 4.54 1.19
N VAL A 44 10.00 3.94 2.38
CA VAL A 44 9.16 4.42 3.48
C VAL A 44 9.65 5.78 3.96
N GLN A 45 10.95 5.96 4.15
CA GLN A 45 11.54 7.25 4.54
C GLN A 45 11.19 8.34 3.51
N GLU A 46 11.42 8.09 2.22
CA GLU A 46 11.07 9.03 1.15
C GLU A 46 9.56 9.29 1.07
N THR A 47 8.72 8.32 1.39
CA THR A 47 7.25 8.51 1.49
C THR A 47 6.92 9.58 2.53
N PHE A 48 7.46 9.47 3.74
CA PHE A 48 7.20 10.45 4.80
C PHE A 48 7.85 11.81 4.50
N LEU A 49 9.02 11.85 3.85
CA LEU A 49 9.61 13.11 3.37
C LEU A 49 8.70 13.80 2.34
N ARG A 50 8.14 13.06 1.38
CA ARG A 50 7.17 13.61 0.40
C ARG A 50 5.86 14.03 1.06
N ALA A 51 5.37 13.27 2.04
CA ALA A 51 4.19 13.62 2.82
C ALA A 51 4.42 14.94 3.58
N TRP A 52 5.52 15.07 4.32
CA TRP A 52 5.87 16.29 5.03
C TRP A 52 6.01 17.51 4.11
N ARG A 53 6.61 17.36 2.93
CA ARG A 53 6.72 18.44 1.92
C ARG A 53 5.38 18.83 1.31
N SER A 54 4.37 17.96 1.37
CA SER A 54 3.04 18.17 0.77
C SER A 54 1.91 18.24 1.78
N ARG A 55 2.24 18.37 3.08
CA ARG A 55 1.29 18.37 4.20
C ARG A 55 0.16 19.38 4.06
N ASP A 56 0.45 20.56 3.54
CA ASP A 56 -0.56 21.63 3.31
C ASP A 56 -1.62 21.25 2.26
N ARG A 57 -1.41 20.15 1.51
CA ARG A 57 -2.34 19.65 0.50
C ARG A 57 -3.18 18.47 1.01
N PHE A 58 -2.90 17.96 2.21
CA PHE A 58 -3.71 16.90 2.78
C PHE A 58 -5.08 17.47 3.17
N ASP A 59 -6.15 16.83 2.70
CA ASP A 59 -7.52 17.17 3.06
C ASP A 59 -8.22 15.91 3.60
N PRO A 60 -8.48 15.82 4.92
CA PRO A 60 -9.11 14.65 5.52
C PRO A 60 -10.54 14.41 5.01
N ARG A 61 -11.18 15.42 4.39
CA ARG A 61 -12.51 15.27 3.77
C ARG A 61 -12.45 14.54 2.43
N ARG A 62 -11.26 14.50 1.78
CA ARG A 62 -11.07 13.85 0.47
C ARG A 62 -10.56 12.42 0.59
N ALA A 63 -9.71 12.15 1.58
CA ALA A 63 -9.13 10.83 1.82
C ALA A 63 -8.64 10.70 3.26
N SER A 64 -8.68 9.47 3.79
CA SER A 64 -8.02 9.18 5.07
C SER A 64 -6.50 9.39 4.96
N GLU A 65 -5.84 9.70 6.09
CA GLU A 65 -4.38 9.82 6.20
C GLU A 65 -3.67 8.60 5.63
N ARG A 66 -4.12 7.40 6.03
CA ARG A 66 -3.65 6.12 5.48
C ARG A 66 -3.75 6.07 3.96
N THR A 67 -4.92 6.38 3.39
CA THR A 67 -5.12 6.35 1.93
C THR A 67 -4.17 7.30 1.21
N TRP A 68 -3.94 8.49 1.76
CA TRP A 68 -3.04 9.48 1.19
C TRP A 68 -1.57 9.02 1.23
N LEU A 69 -1.11 8.48 2.35
CA LEU A 69 0.24 7.93 2.49
C LEU A 69 0.51 6.76 1.55
N PHE A 70 -0.45 5.83 1.41
CA PHE A 70 -0.34 4.72 0.46
C PHE A 70 -0.30 5.18 -1.01
N ALA A 71 -0.92 6.32 -1.33
CA ALA A 71 -0.81 6.91 -2.67
C ALA A 71 0.61 7.41 -2.93
N ILE A 72 1.22 8.11 -1.95
CA ILE A 72 2.62 8.57 -2.03
C ILE A 72 3.57 7.37 -2.11
N ALA A 73 3.43 6.39 -1.21
CA ALA A 73 4.29 5.21 -1.15
C ALA A 73 4.29 4.41 -2.45
N ARG A 74 3.12 4.23 -3.08
CA ARG A 74 3.03 3.55 -4.37
C ARG A 74 3.85 4.26 -5.43
N ASN A 75 3.83 5.60 -5.48
CA ASN A 75 4.64 6.36 -6.44
C ASN A 75 6.13 6.16 -6.16
N VAL A 76 6.56 6.24 -4.90
CA VAL A 76 7.97 6.04 -4.51
C VAL A 76 8.45 4.63 -4.88
N VAL A 77 7.68 3.60 -4.54
CA VAL A 77 7.99 2.20 -4.88
C VAL A 77 8.03 1.98 -6.38
N THR A 78 7.09 2.57 -7.13
CA THR A 78 7.07 2.49 -8.60
C THR A 78 8.32 3.13 -9.20
N ASP A 79 8.73 4.30 -8.69
CA ASP A 79 9.94 5.00 -9.11
C ASP A 79 11.19 4.13 -8.85
N ALA A 80 11.26 3.48 -7.68
CA ALA A 80 12.35 2.57 -7.32
C ALA A 80 12.41 1.33 -8.22
N LEU A 81 11.27 0.68 -8.49
CA LEU A 81 11.18 -0.46 -9.42
C LEU A 81 11.63 -0.07 -10.84
N ARG A 82 11.21 1.10 -11.33
CA ARG A 82 11.63 1.63 -12.63
C ARG A 82 13.14 1.92 -12.66
N ALA A 83 13.70 2.46 -11.59
CA ALA A 83 15.14 2.68 -11.46
C ALA A 83 15.91 1.35 -11.50
N ARG A 84 15.46 0.35 -10.74
CA ARG A 84 16.04 -1.00 -10.73
C ARG A 84 15.98 -1.66 -12.11
N ALA A 85 14.85 -1.55 -12.82
CA ALA A 85 14.72 -2.09 -14.17
C ALA A 85 15.66 -1.42 -15.19
N ARG A 86 15.96 -0.12 -15.03
CA ARG A 86 16.97 0.57 -15.86
C ARG A 86 18.38 0.07 -15.55
N LEU A 87 18.73 -0.10 -14.27
CA LEU A 87 20.05 -0.59 -13.84
C LEU A 87 20.29 -2.06 -14.22
N GLY A 88 19.27 -2.91 -14.09
CA GLY A 88 19.33 -4.32 -14.49
C GLY A 88 19.50 -4.55 -16.01
N ARG A 89 19.23 -3.52 -16.84
CA ARG A 89 19.58 -3.55 -18.28
C ARG A 89 21.05 -3.22 -18.55
N ILE A 90 21.78 -2.69 -17.56
CA ILE A 90 23.17 -2.23 -17.66
C ILE A 90 24.14 -3.20 -16.97
N GLY A 91 23.67 -4.06 -16.05
CA GLY A 91 24.49 -5.09 -15.40
C GLY A 91 23.72 -6.39 -15.17
N SER A 92 24.12 -7.46 -15.86
CA SER A 92 23.73 -8.82 -15.53
C SER A 92 24.60 -9.34 -14.39
N ASP A 93 23.95 -9.68 -13.27
CA ASP A 93 24.37 -10.48 -12.11
C ASP A 93 24.19 -9.72 -10.78
N ALA A 94 22.98 -9.83 -10.21
CA ALA A 94 22.76 -9.76 -8.77
C ALA A 94 21.32 -10.21 -8.45
N LEU A 95 21.00 -11.48 -8.70
CA LEU A 95 19.85 -12.11 -8.06
C LEU A 95 20.29 -12.56 -6.66
N LEU A 96 20.35 -11.61 -5.72
CA LEU A 96 20.34 -11.97 -4.31
C LEU A 96 18.89 -12.16 -3.90
N GLU A 97 18.47 -13.43 -3.85
CA GLU A 97 17.27 -13.85 -3.14
C GLU A 97 17.40 -13.44 -1.67
N GLN A 98 16.88 -12.26 -1.34
CA GLN A 98 16.64 -11.91 0.06
C GLN A 98 15.42 -12.69 0.54
N GLN A 99 15.67 -13.65 1.43
CA GLN A 99 14.63 -14.44 2.08
C GLN A 99 13.63 -13.50 2.78
N PRO A 100 12.32 -13.75 2.68
CA PRO A 100 11.36 -13.01 3.48
C PRO A 100 11.56 -13.39 4.95
N SER A 101 12.05 -12.46 5.78
CA SER A 101 11.84 -12.52 7.22
C SER A 101 10.35 -12.33 7.48
N SER A 102 9.59 -13.42 7.38
CA SER A 102 8.17 -13.45 7.67
C SER A 102 8.00 -13.69 9.16
N ASP A 103 7.98 -12.61 9.94
CA ASP A 103 7.50 -12.61 11.34
C ASP A 103 5.95 -12.70 11.42
N ARG A 104 5.32 -13.12 10.31
CA ARG A 104 3.87 -13.25 10.17
C ARG A 104 3.47 -14.71 10.39
N ASP A 105 2.41 -14.91 11.14
CA ASP A 105 1.84 -16.22 11.43
C ASP A 105 1.56 -16.98 10.12
N PRO A 106 2.10 -18.20 9.94
CA PRO A 106 1.79 -19.07 8.81
C PRO A 106 0.28 -19.25 8.56
N LEU A 107 -0.53 -19.22 9.61
CA LEU A 107 -1.99 -19.36 9.52
C LEU A 107 -2.63 -18.12 8.88
N GLU A 108 -2.18 -16.91 9.23
CA GLU A 108 -2.63 -15.66 8.62
C GLU A 108 -2.30 -15.65 7.11
N ARG A 109 -1.12 -16.16 6.75
CA ARG A 109 -0.70 -16.28 5.36
C ARG A 109 -1.60 -17.23 4.56
N LEU A 110 -1.99 -18.36 5.14
CA LEU A 110 -2.91 -19.31 4.53
C LEU A 110 -4.30 -18.69 4.31
N ARG A 111 -4.82 -17.96 5.29
CA ARG A 111 -6.12 -17.24 5.19
C ARG A 111 -6.12 -16.21 4.06
N ILE A 112 -5.02 -15.48 3.87
CA ILE A 112 -4.89 -14.53 2.76
C ILE A 112 -4.92 -15.27 1.41
N VAL A 113 -4.19 -16.39 1.29
CA VAL A 113 -4.16 -17.19 0.06
C VAL A 113 -5.54 -17.77 -0.27
N GLU A 114 -6.27 -18.25 0.74
CA GLU A 114 -7.64 -18.74 0.58
C GLU A 114 -8.61 -17.61 0.18
N GLY A 115 -8.52 -16.45 0.84
CA GLY A 115 -9.33 -15.29 0.47
C GLY A 115 -9.11 -14.87 -0.98
N LEU A 116 -7.86 -14.85 -1.44
CA LEU A 116 -7.52 -14.55 -2.83
C LEU A 116 -8.09 -15.60 -3.80
N SER A 117 -8.06 -16.88 -3.43
CA SER A 117 -8.58 -17.97 -4.28
C SER A 117 -10.10 -17.90 -4.49
N ARG A 118 -10.83 -17.27 -3.56
CA ARG A 118 -12.28 -17.04 -3.64
C ARG A 118 -12.67 -15.85 -4.52
N LEU A 119 -11.74 -14.96 -4.85
CA LEU A 119 -12.00 -13.86 -5.77
C LEU A 119 -12.14 -14.35 -7.21
N THR A 120 -12.99 -13.68 -8.00
CA THR A 120 -13.00 -13.84 -9.46
C THR A 120 -11.66 -13.40 -10.04
N GLU A 121 -11.30 -13.93 -11.22
CA GLU A 121 -10.01 -13.63 -11.85
C GLU A 121 -9.79 -12.12 -12.01
N ALA A 122 -10.79 -11.38 -12.50
CA ALA A 122 -10.71 -9.93 -12.68
C ALA A 122 -10.55 -9.15 -11.35
N HIS A 123 -11.06 -9.67 -10.23
CA HIS A 123 -10.88 -9.08 -8.91
C HIS A 123 -9.52 -9.43 -8.31
N ARG A 124 -9.08 -10.68 -8.49
CA ARG A 124 -7.76 -11.14 -8.04
C ARG A 124 -6.65 -10.41 -8.78
N GLU A 125 -6.74 -10.31 -10.10
CA GLU A 125 -5.76 -9.65 -10.97
C GLU A 125 -5.45 -8.23 -10.48
N VAL A 126 -6.49 -7.42 -10.24
CA VAL A 126 -6.26 -6.04 -9.78
C VAL A 126 -5.67 -5.98 -8.37
N VAL A 127 -6.08 -6.88 -7.47
CA VAL A 127 -5.53 -6.89 -6.11
C VAL A 127 -4.07 -7.31 -6.12
N VAL A 128 -3.74 -8.38 -6.83
CA VAL A 128 -2.37 -8.89 -6.96
C VAL A 128 -1.49 -7.82 -7.61
N ALA A 129 -1.88 -7.30 -8.77
CA ALA A 129 -1.09 -6.33 -9.50
C ALA A 129 -0.83 -5.06 -8.67
N VAL A 130 -1.84 -4.53 -7.97
CA VAL A 130 -1.74 -3.24 -7.27
C VAL A 130 -1.15 -3.36 -5.86
N HIS A 131 -1.43 -4.45 -5.15
CA HIS A 131 -1.05 -4.60 -3.74
C HIS A 131 0.12 -5.56 -3.52
N LEU A 132 0.34 -6.53 -4.40
CA LEU A 132 1.47 -7.47 -4.31
C LEU A 132 2.59 -7.07 -5.27
N ASP A 133 2.27 -6.76 -6.52
CA ASP A 133 3.27 -6.41 -7.54
C ASP A 133 3.60 -4.90 -7.57
N GLY A 134 2.86 -4.09 -6.80
CA GLY A 134 3.10 -2.66 -6.67
C GLY A 134 2.78 -1.82 -7.91
N ARG A 135 2.09 -2.37 -8.91
CA ARG A 135 1.69 -1.64 -10.12
C ARG A 135 0.71 -0.52 -9.79
N SER A 136 0.83 0.59 -10.51
CA SER A 136 -0.20 1.63 -10.50
C SER A 136 -1.44 1.17 -11.29
N TYR A 137 -2.61 1.76 -10.97
CA TYR A 137 -3.81 1.53 -11.77
C TYR A 137 -3.65 1.94 -13.24
N GLN A 138 -2.80 2.94 -13.52
CA GLN A 138 -2.52 3.36 -14.88
C GLN A 138 -1.72 2.30 -15.64
N GLU A 139 -0.64 1.78 -15.05
CA GLU A 139 0.16 0.71 -15.68
C GLU A 139 -0.65 -0.56 -15.92
N LEU A 140 -1.56 -0.90 -14.99
CA LEU A 140 -2.46 -2.03 -15.18
C LEU A 140 -3.50 -1.76 -16.27
N ALA A 141 -4.02 -0.53 -16.37
CA ALA A 141 -4.94 -0.13 -17.44
C ALA A 141 -4.25 -0.21 -18.81
N ASP A 142 -3.02 0.30 -18.90
CA ASP A 142 -2.22 0.29 -20.13
C ASP A 142 -1.89 -1.15 -20.56
N ALA A 143 -1.62 -2.05 -19.61
CA ALA A 143 -1.30 -3.45 -19.89
C ALA A 143 -2.53 -4.31 -20.27
N THR A 144 -3.70 -4.04 -19.69
CA THR A 144 -4.91 -4.88 -19.85
C THR A 144 -5.96 -4.28 -20.79
N GLY A 145 -5.82 -3.01 -21.16
CA GLY A 145 -6.86 -2.24 -21.86
C GLY A 145 -8.09 -1.94 -21.00
N THR A 146 -8.10 -2.30 -19.70
CA THR A 146 -9.22 -2.03 -18.81
C THR A 146 -9.15 -0.59 -18.28
N PRO A 147 -10.23 0.21 -18.34
CA PRO A 147 -10.21 1.58 -17.83
C PRO A 147 -9.85 1.65 -16.33
N VAL A 148 -9.06 2.66 -15.97
CA VAL A 148 -8.65 2.92 -14.57
C VAL A 148 -9.85 2.99 -13.61
N ALA A 149 -10.96 3.60 -14.03
CA ALA A 149 -12.18 3.66 -13.22
C ALA A 149 -12.73 2.26 -12.90
N THR A 150 -12.76 1.37 -13.90
CA THR A 150 -13.18 -0.02 -13.74
C THR A 150 -12.24 -0.79 -12.81
N LEU A 151 -10.92 -0.60 -12.95
CA LEU A 151 -9.94 -1.23 -12.06
C LEU A 151 -10.11 -0.78 -10.60
N ARG A 152 -10.37 0.51 -10.36
CA ARG A 152 -10.65 1.01 -9.00
C ARG A 152 -11.90 0.39 -8.40
N THR A 153 -12.99 0.28 -9.18
CA THR A 153 -14.23 -0.38 -8.72
C THR A 153 -14.00 -1.86 -8.44
N ARG A 154 -13.28 -2.58 -9.32
CA ARG A 154 -12.90 -3.98 -9.10
C ARG A 154 -12.07 -4.15 -7.82
N ALA A 155 -11.08 -3.29 -7.59
CA ALA A 155 -10.25 -3.34 -6.40
C ALA A 155 -11.08 -3.08 -5.13
N PHE A 156 -12.01 -2.12 -5.18
CA PHE A 156 -12.91 -1.85 -4.06
C PHE A 156 -13.74 -3.08 -3.67
N HIS A 157 -14.39 -3.73 -4.63
CA HIS A 157 -15.20 -4.92 -4.37
C HIS A 157 -14.35 -6.12 -3.93
N ALA A 158 -13.18 -6.30 -4.54
CA ALA A 158 -12.24 -7.35 -4.18
C ALA A 158 -11.74 -7.22 -2.73
N LEU A 159 -11.32 -6.01 -2.33
CA LEU A 159 -10.88 -5.73 -0.96
C LEU A 159 -12.01 -5.88 0.06
N ARG A 160 -13.24 -5.50 -0.31
CA ARG A 160 -14.41 -5.71 0.55
C ARG A 160 -14.70 -7.20 0.75
N ALA A 161 -14.62 -8.01 -0.31
CA ALA A 161 -14.81 -9.45 -0.22
C ALA A 161 -13.71 -10.13 0.61
N LEU A 162 -12.45 -9.74 0.41
CA LEU A 162 -11.32 -10.22 1.21
C LEU A 162 -11.48 -9.88 2.69
N ARG A 163 -11.87 -8.63 3.00
CA ARG A 163 -12.12 -8.22 4.39
C ARG A 163 -13.19 -9.09 5.04
N GLY A 164 -14.32 -9.31 4.37
CA GLY A 164 -15.39 -10.16 4.90
C GLY A 164 -14.95 -11.62 5.13
N HIS A 165 -14.04 -12.16 4.30
CA HIS A 165 -13.49 -13.50 4.51
C HIS A 165 -12.55 -13.56 5.72
N LEU A 166 -11.71 -12.54 5.90
CA LEU A 166 -10.76 -12.48 7.01
C LEU A 166 -11.47 -12.25 8.35
N GLU A 167 -12.45 -11.34 8.39
CA GLU A 167 -13.27 -11.05 9.58
C GLU A 167 -14.25 -12.21 9.89
N GLY A 168 -14.83 -12.84 8.88
CA GLY A 168 -15.74 -13.98 9.05
C GLY A 168 -15.08 -15.30 9.48
N SER A 169 -13.75 -15.32 9.57
CA SER A 169 -12.97 -16.44 10.13
C SER A 169 -12.60 -16.23 11.62
N GLU A 170 -13.01 -15.10 12.20
CA GLU A 170 -12.97 -14.82 13.63
C GLU A 170 -14.30 -15.23 14.29
N GLU A 171 -14.70 -16.51 14.21
CA GLU A 171 -15.66 -17.03 15.18
C GLU A 171 -14.91 -17.36 16.48
N PRO A 172 -15.43 -16.93 17.65
CA PRO A 172 -14.74 -17.11 18.91
C PRO A 172 -14.67 -18.59 19.26
N ASP A 173 -13.49 -19.05 19.70
CA ASP A 173 -13.36 -20.28 20.48
C ASP A 173 -14.22 -20.15 21.75
N ALA A 174 -15.51 -20.44 21.61
CA ALA A 174 -16.41 -20.70 22.69
C ALA A 174 -16.40 -22.21 22.95
N GLN A 175 -15.97 -22.56 24.16
CA GLN A 175 -16.10 -23.85 24.86
C GLN A 175 -15.03 -24.93 24.60
N SER A 176 -14.09 -25.04 25.56
CA SER A 176 -14.12 -26.13 26.57
C SER A 176 -13.35 -25.74 27.83
#